data_AF-A0A1V6K1Z2-F1
#
_entry.id   AF-A0A1V6K1Z2-F1
#
_cell.length_a   1.000
_cell.length_b   1.000
_cell.length_c   1.000
_cell.angle_alpha   90.00
_cell.angle_beta   90.00
_cell.angle_gamma   90.00
#
_symmetry.space_group_name_H-M   'P 1'
#
loop_
_entity.id
_entity.type
_entity.pdbx_description
1 polymer ?
#
loop_
_entity_poly.entity_id
_entity_poly.type
_entity_poly.pdbx_seq_one_letter_code
_entity_poly.pdbx_strand_id
1 'polypeptide(L)'
;MTAVRPARTAAAFLAVAAIACGCGPETRAEGRQRRLDTFRNALPDSVLTAFDAIGSPGDCGAVARMLASARAADSSLEARIDSIMHAELIDTFNDSDVVYFFWYYFADALEKGRIPEP
;
A
#
# COMPACT_ATOMS: atom_id res chain seq x y z
N MET A 1 5.30 51.37 -53.03
CA MET A 1 4.05 51.46 -52.25
C MET A 1 4.09 50.34 -51.21
N THR A 2 4.71 50.63 -50.06
CA THR A 2 4.08 50.89 -48.74
C THR A 2 3.70 49.61 -48.01
N ALA A 3 4.48 49.35 -46.95
CA ALA A 3 4.36 48.32 -45.95
C ALA A 3 3.09 48.45 -45.11
N VAL A 4 2.57 47.33 -44.58
CA VAL A 4 2.10 47.19 -43.18
C VAL A 4 2.14 45.70 -42.78
N ARG A 5 3.00 45.33 -41.82
CA ARG A 5 2.68 44.37 -40.73
C ARG A 5 2.35 45.26 -39.53
N PRO A 6 1.38 44.98 -38.62
CA PRO A 6 1.31 43.77 -37.79
C PRO A 6 -0.16 43.36 -37.45
N ALA A 7 -0.47 42.30 -36.71
CA ALA A 7 -0.67 42.38 -35.26
C ALA A 7 -0.83 40.98 -34.65
N ARG A 8 -0.18 40.81 -33.50
CA ARG A 8 -0.24 39.68 -32.57
C ARG A 8 -1.58 39.70 -31.83
N THR A 9 -2.29 38.56 -31.78
CA THR A 9 -3.24 38.09 -30.75
C THR A 9 -4.00 36.90 -31.37
N ALA A 10 -4.30 35.79 -30.73
CA ALA A 10 -4.46 35.53 -29.32
C ALA A 10 -4.33 34.02 -29.04
N ALA A 11 -3.94 33.74 -27.80
CA ALA A 11 -4.39 32.59 -27.03
C ALA A 11 -4.08 31.20 -27.60
N ALA A 12 -2.95 30.66 -27.15
CA ALA A 12 -2.83 29.26 -26.83
C ALA A 12 -4.11 28.80 -26.11
N PHE A 13 -4.89 27.93 -26.77
CA PHE A 13 -5.87 27.10 -26.09
C PHE A 13 -5.09 26.08 -25.25
N LEU A 14 -4.61 26.53 -24.10
CA LEU A 14 -4.37 25.70 -22.94
C LEU A 14 -5.71 25.05 -22.61
N ALA A 15 -5.92 23.86 -23.18
CA ALA A 15 -6.86 22.91 -22.62
C ALA A 15 -6.32 22.54 -21.24
N VAL A 16 -6.62 23.38 -20.26
CA VAL A 16 -6.59 23.02 -18.85
C VAL A 16 -7.67 21.95 -18.74
N ALA A 17 -7.26 20.69 -18.94
CA ALA A 17 -7.98 19.57 -18.39
C ALA A 17 -8.03 19.85 -16.90
N ALA A 18 -9.17 20.36 -16.44
CA ALA A 18 -9.53 20.42 -15.06
C ALA A 18 -9.37 19.00 -14.54
N ILE A 19 -8.25 18.72 -13.87
CA ILE A 19 -8.12 17.57 -12.99
C ILE A 19 -9.15 17.86 -11.91
N ALA A 20 -10.36 17.36 -12.13
CA ALA A 20 -11.36 17.28 -11.12
C ALA A 20 -10.71 16.52 -9.96
N CYS A 21 -10.42 17.24 -8.87
CA CYS A 21 -10.19 16.67 -7.55
C CYS A 21 -11.48 15.96 -7.13
N GLY A 22 -11.75 14.82 -7.76
CA GLY A 22 -12.79 13.90 -7.37
C GLY A 22 -12.31 13.17 -6.13
N CYS A 23 -12.85 13.54 -4.97
CA CYS A 23 -13.09 12.57 -3.90
C CYS A 23 -14.13 11.57 -4.43
N GLY A 24 -13.70 10.66 -5.30
CA GLY A 24 -14.46 9.43 -5.54
C GLY A 24 -14.46 8.60 -4.26
N PRO A 25 -15.50 7.78 -4.01
CA PRO A 25 -15.44 6.80 -2.94
C PRO A 25 -14.23 5.88 -3.19
N GLU A 26 -13.34 5.74 -2.20
CA GLU A 26 -12.21 4.82 -2.24
C GLU A 26 -12.73 3.42 -2.55
N THR A 27 -12.14 2.76 -3.56
CA THR A 27 -12.52 1.38 -3.89
C THR A 27 -12.01 0.43 -2.80
N ARG A 28 -12.61 -0.76 -2.68
CA ARG A 28 -12.10 -1.78 -1.75
C ARG A 28 -10.65 -2.19 -2.07
N ALA A 29 -10.28 -2.18 -3.34
CA ALA A 29 -8.92 -2.48 -3.78
C ALA A 29 -7.93 -1.40 -3.32
N GLU A 30 -8.27 -0.12 -3.47
CA GLU A 30 -7.46 1.02 -3.01
C GLU A 30 -7.24 1.00 -1.49
N GLY A 31 -8.31 0.79 -0.72
CA GLY A 31 -8.21 0.70 0.74
C GLY A 31 -7.36 -0.49 1.19
N ARG A 32 -7.46 -1.63 0.48
CA ARG A 32 -6.65 -2.81 0.74
C ARG A 32 -5.17 -2.56 0.42
N GLN A 33 -4.86 -1.96 -0.73
CA GLN A 33 -3.49 -1.60 -1.11
C GLN A 33 -2.87 -0.66 -0.06
N ARG A 34 -3.60 0.36 0.37
CA ARG A 34 -3.11 1.32 1.37
C ARG A 34 -2.74 0.67 2.71
N ARG A 35 -3.58 -0.27 3.18
CA ARG A 35 -3.33 -1.03 4.42
C ARG A 35 -2.11 -1.94 4.28
N LEU A 36 -1.98 -2.61 3.13
CA LEU A 36 -0.81 -3.43 2.81
C LEU A 36 0.47 -2.59 2.75
N ASP A 37 0.44 -1.42 2.10
CA ASP A 37 1.58 -0.51 2.01
C ASP A 37 1.98 0.02 3.39
N THR A 38 1.01 0.34 4.24
CA THR A 38 1.26 0.76 5.62
C THR A 38 2.00 -0.31 6.41
N PHE A 39 1.58 -1.57 6.29
CA PHE A 39 2.27 -2.71 6.89
C PHE A 39 3.68 -2.88 6.32
N ARG A 40 3.83 -2.93 5.00
CA ARG A 40 5.13 -3.09 4.31
C ARG A 40 6.13 -2.02 4.70
N ASN A 41 5.70 -0.77 4.79
CA ASN A 41 6.55 0.36 5.17
C ASN A 41 6.99 0.34 6.64
N ALA A 42 6.30 -0.40 7.50
CA ALA A 42 6.71 -0.60 8.88
C ALA A 42 7.80 -1.67 9.02
N LEU A 43 7.90 -2.60 8.05
CA LEU A 43 8.83 -3.73 8.12
C LEU A 43 10.29 -3.31 7.87
N PRO A 44 11.26 -3.88 8.60
CA PRO A 44 12.66 -3.82 8.20
C PRO A 44 12.90 -4.50 6.86
N ASP A 45 13.89 -4.01 6.09
CA ASP A 45 14.19 -4.50 4.72
C ASP A 45 14.31 -6.02 4.60
N SER A 46 14.94 -6.67 5.58
CA SER A 46 15.10 -8.13 5.59
C SER A 46 13.78 -8.87 5.74
N VAL A 47 12.86 -8.35 6.57
CA VAL A 47 11.53 -8.92 6.78
C VAL A 47 10.64 -8.62 5.59
N LEU A 48 10.70 -7.41 5.03
CA LEU A 48 9.98 -7.01 3.82
C LEU A 48 10.35 -7.89 2.63
N THR A 49 11.65 -8.09 2.39
CA THR A 49 12.14 -8.95 1.30
C THR A 49 11.63 -10.38 1.45
N ALA A 50 11.62 -10.92 2.68
CA ALA A 50 11.13 -12.26 2.95
C ALA A 50 9.59 -12.35 2.81
N PHE A 51 8.86 -11.32 3.23
CA PHE A 51 7.42 -11.21 3.07
C PHE A 51 7.01 -11.19 1.59
N ASP A 52 7.74 -10.45 0.75
CA ASP A 52 7.49 -10.37 -0.70
C ASP A 52 7.80 -11.66 -1.45
N ALA A 53 8.65 -12.51 -0.87
CA ALA A 53 9.02 -13.80 -1.42
C ALA A 53 8.07 -14.94 -1.01
N ILE A 54 7.04 -14.67 -0.18
CA ILE A 54 6.06 -15.69 0.23
C ILE A 54 5.28 -16.15 -1.00
N GLY A 55 5.49 -17.41 -1.40
CA GLY A 55 4.76 -18.05 -2.50
C GLY A 55 3.63 -18.97 -2.03
N SER A 56 3.63 -19.34 -0.74
CA SER A 56 2.67 -20.28 -0.17
C SER A 56 2.40 -20.00 1.31
N PRO A 57 1.27 -20.51 1.87
CA PRO A 57 1.00 -20.43 3.31
C PRO A 57 2.11 -21.00 4.19
N GLY A 58 2.87 -21.98 3.69
CA GLY A 58 3.96 -22.61 4.44
C GLY A 58 5.14 -21.68 4.71
N ASP A 59 5.33 -20.64 3.89
CA ASP A 59 6.45 -19.70 4.02
C ASP A 59 6.21 -18.65 5.12
N CYS A 60 4.93 -18.42 5.48
CA CYS A 60 4.52 -17.42 6.47
C CYS A 60 5.19 -17.63 7.84
N GLY A 61 5.35 -18.89 8.26
CA GLY A 61 5.94 -19.21 9.57
C GLY A 61 7.43 -18.84 9.67
N ALA A 62 8.17 -18.85 8.56
CA ALA A 62 9.57 -18.42 8.56
C ALA A 62 9.67 -16.89 8.69
N VAL A 63 8.86 -16.16 7.92
CA VAL A 63 8.78 -14.69 7.97
C VAL A 63 8.27 -14.22 9.33
N ALA A 64 7.32 -14.93 9.93
CA ALA A 64 6.82 -14.65 11.28
C ALA A 64 7.92 -14.67 12.34
N ARG A 65 8.84 -15.63 12.28
CA ARG A 65 9.98 -15.68 13.20
C ARG A 65 10.94 -14.51 12.99
N MET A 66 11.12 -14.07 11.74
CA MET A 66 11.93 -12.90 11.44
C MET A 66 11.28 -11.63 11.99
N LEU A 67 9.96 -11.48 11.82
CA LEU A 67 9.20 -10.37 12.38
C LEU A 67 9.26 -10.35 13.91
N ALA A 68 9.02 -11.49 14.56
CA ALA A 68 9.11 -11.64 16.02
C ALA A 68 10.48 -11.21 16.56
N SER A 69 11.56 -11.64 15.88
CA SER A 69 12.93 -11.30 16.26
C SER A 69 13.21 -9.80 16.09
N ALA A 70 12.71 -9.19 15.02
CA ALA A 70 12.86 -7.76 14.78
C ALA A 70 12.08 -6.92 15.81
N ARG A 71 10.84 -7.32 16.11
CA ARG A 71 9.98 -6.73 17.14
C ARG A 71 10.63 -6.75 18.53
N ALA A 72 11.21 -7.88 18.90
CA ALA A 72 11.94 -8.01 20.16
C ALA A 72 13.21 -7.14 20.24
N ALA A 73 13.81 -6.79 19.08
CA ALA A 73 15.02 -5.97 18.99
C ALA A 73 14.75 -4.46 18.91
N ASP A 74 13.55 -4.04 18.45
CA ASP A 74 13.17 -2.65 18.26
C ASP A 74 11.76 -2.38 18.80
N SER A 75 11.66 -1.72 19.95
CA SER A 75 10.38 -1.34 20.57
C SER A 75 9.59 -0.31 19.77
N SER A 76 10.24 0.46 18.89
CA SER A 76 9.55 1.34 17.95
C SER A 76 8.86 0.55 16.85
N LEU A 77 9.47 -0.54 16.38
CA LEU A 77 8.83 -1.48 15.46
C LEU A 77 7.63 -2.17 16.12
N GLU A 78 7.80 -2.65 17.35
CA GLU A 78 6.71 -3.23 18.16
C GLU A 78 5.48 -2.32 18.18
N ALA A 79 5.66 -1.06 18.61
CA ALA A 79 4.57 -0.10 18.71
C ALA A 79 3.90 0.21 17.36
N ARG A 80 4.67 0.24 16.27
CA ARG A 80 4.14 0.43 14.90
C ARG A 80 3.28 -0.75 14.47
N ILE A 81 3.76 -1.97 14.68
CA ILE A 81 3.02 -3.19 14.33
C ILE A 81 1.75 -3.31 15.17
N ASP A 82 1.82 -3.07 16.48
CA ASP A 82 0.65 -3.08 17.37
C ASP A 82 -0.38 -2.04 16.96
N SER A 83 0.04 -0.82 16.58
CA SER A 83 -0.88 0.20 16.08
C SER A 83 -1.59 -0.24 14.80
N ILE A 84 -0.91 -0.98 13.92
CA ILE A 84 -1.49 -1.52 12.69
C ILE A 84 -2.48 -2.64 13.01
N MET A 85 -2.11 -3.55 13.91
CA MET A 85 -2.99 -4.63 14.37
C MET A 85 -4.28 -4.09 14.98
N HIS A 86 -4.17 -3.02 15.78
CA HIS A 86 -5.33 -2.35 16.37
C HIS A 86 -6.23 -1.70 15.33
N ALA A 87 -5.65 -1.05 14.31
CA ALA A 87 -6.42 -0.46 13.22
C ALA A 87 -7.17 -1.53 12.38
N GLU A 88 -6.61 -2.73 12.26
CA GLU A 88 -7.21 -3.86 11.56
C GLU A 88 -8.09 -4.75 12.46
N LEU A 89 -8.24 -4.43 13.75
CA LEU A 89 -9.01 -5.17 14.74
C LEU A 89 -8.53 -6.63 14.94
N ILE A 90 -7.20 -6.84 14.91
CA ILE A 90 -6.56 -8.17 14.99
C ILE A 90 -5.61 -8.31 16.20
N ASP A 91 -5.90 -7.64 17.30
CA ASP A 91 -5.03 -7.52 18.49
C ASP A 91 -4.63 -8.84 19.17
N THR A 92 -5.33 -9.94 18.86
CA THR A 92 -5.05 -11.27 19.41
C THR A 92 -4.19 -12.14 18.50
N PHE A 93 -3.77 -11.63 17.34
CA PHE A 93 -3.00 -12.41 16.38
C PHE A 93 -1.56 -12.56 16.86
N ASN A 94 -1.02 -13.79 16.75
CA ASN A 94 0.43 -13.97 16.87
C ASN A 94 1.12 -13.52 15.57
N ASP A 95 2.46 -13.43 15.57
CA ASP A 95 3.20 -12.96 14.39
C ASP A 95 2.95 -13.79 13.12
N SER A 96 2.68 -15.10 13.26
CA SER A 96 2.33 -15.95 12.12
C SER A 96 0.96 -15.61 11.56
N ASP A 97 -0.01 -15.33 12.40
CA ASP A 97 -1.35 -14.91 12.00
C ASP A 97 -1.30 -13.53 11.35
N VAL A 98 -0.48 -12.61 11.88
CA VAL A 98 -0.25 -11.28 11.28
C VAL A 98 0.32 -11.41 9.87
N VAL A 99 1.43 -12.15 9.71
CA VAL A 99 2.07 -12.35 8.40
C VAL A 99 1.10 -13.03 7.43
N TYR A 100 0.41 -14.08 7.87
CA TYR A 100 -0.56 -14.79 7.04
C TYR A 100 -1.71 -13.87 6.63
N PHE A 101 -2.24 -13.06 7.55
CA PHE A 101 -3.34 -12.15 7.28
C PHE A 101 -2.99 -11.11 6.21
N PHE A 102 -1.87 -10.40 6.39
CA PHE A 102 -1.43 -9.39 5.43
C PHE A 102 -1.03 -10.00 4.08
N TRP A 103 -0.40 -11.17 4.08
CA TRP A 103 -0.07 -11.84 2.81
C TRP A 103 -1.33 -12.36 2.10
N TYR A 104 -2.10 -13.22 2.75
CA TYR A 104 -3.21 -13.93 2.10
C TYR A 104 -4.37 -13.01 1.75
N TYR A 105 -4.82 -12.18 2.71
CA TYR A 105 -6.00 -11.35 2.47
C TYR A 105 -5.65 -10.13 1.64
N PHE A 106 -4.43 -9.58 1.72
CA PHE A 106 -4.07 -8.36 1.01
C PHE A 106 -3.24 -8.65 -0.23
N ALA A 107 -1.99 -9.08 -0.06
CA ALA A 107 -1.06 -9.23 -1.18
C ALA A 107 -1.54 -10.26 -2.23
N ASP A 108 -1.84 -11.49 -1.82
CA ASP A 108 -2.28 -12.58 -2.70
C ASP A 108 -3.64 -12.28 -3.35
N ALA A 109 -4.55 -11.66 -2.60
CA ALA A 109 -5.87 -11.30 -3.11
C ALA A 109 -5.80 -10.17 -4.16
N LEU A 110 -4.93 -9.18 -3.95
CA LEU A 110 -4.63 -8.11 -4.91
C LEU A 110 -3.99 -8.70 -6.17
N GLU A 111 -2.95 -9.52 -6.02
CA GLU A 111 -2.25 -10.17 -7.15
C GLU A 111 -3.20 -11.01 -8.00
N LYS A 112 -4.10 -11.77 -7.37
CA LYS A 112 -5.05 -12.66 -8.06
C LYS A 112 -6.34 -11.98 -8.50
N GLY A 113 -6.50 -10.68 -8.25
CA GLY A 113 -7.73 -9.95 -8.57
C GLY A 113 -8.99 -10.51 -7.90
N ARG A 114 -8.86 -11.09 -6.70
CA ARG A 114 -9.97 -11.72 -5.96
C ARG A 114 -10.80 -10.72 -5.16
N ILE A 115 -10.65 -9.43 -5.45
CA ILE A 115 -11.31 -8.34 -4.76
C ILE A 115 -12.58 -8.01 -5.55
N PRO A 116 -13.78 -8.28 -5.00
CA PRO A 116 -15.01 -7.88 -5.66
C PRO A 116 -15.08 -6.35 -5.70
N GLU A 117 -15.27 -5.79 -6.90
CA GLU A 117 -15.68 -4.40 -7.10
C GLU A 117 -17.10 -4.18 -6.52
N PRO A 118 -17.43 -2.94 -6.11
CA PRO A 118 -18.71 -2.62 -5.45
C PRO A 118 -19.95 -2.93 -6.31
#